data_AF-A0A958FEQ3-F1
#
_entry.id   AF-A0A958FEQ3-F1
#
_cell.length_a   1.000
_cell.length_b   1.000
_cell.length_c   1.000
_cell.angle_alpha   90.00
_cell.angle_beta   90.00
_cell.angle_gamma   90.00
#
_symmetry.space_group_name_H-M   'P 1'
#
loop_
_entity.id
_entity.type
_entity.pdbx_description
1 polymer ?
#
loop_
_entity_poly.entity_id
_entity_poly.type
_entity_poly.pdbx_seq_one_letter_code
_entity_poly.pdbx_strand_id
1 'polypeptide(L)' 'MATQASDKINLSNQEISRYSRHLIMPEVGMEGQRKLKSAAVLLVGAGGLGAPLAMYLAAAGVGRIGLVDFDVVDAS' A
#
# COMPACT_ATOMS: atom_id res chain seq x y z
N MET A 1 -17.40 -5.88 10.49
CA MET A 1 -17.85 -6.98 9.60
C MET A 1 -17.02 -6.98 8.30
N ALA A 2 -15.68 -7.05 8.39
CA ALA A 2 -14.75 -6.98 7.25
C ALA A 2 -13.60 -8.00 7.33
N THR A 3 -13.72 -9.02 8.18
CA THR A 3 -12.60 -9.88 8.60
C THR A 3 -12.40 -11.14 7.74
N GLN A 4 -13.17 -11.38 6.67
CA GLN A 4 -13.08 -12.64 5.90
C GLN A 4 -12.51 -12.50 4.48
N ALA A 5 -12.27 -11.29 3.96
CA ALA A 5 -11.79 -11.12 2.58
C ALA A 5 -10.26 -11.25 2.45
N SER A 6 -9.48 -10.89 3.48
CA SER A 6 -8.01 -10.88 3.41
C SER A 6 -7.39 -12.28 3.41
N ASP A 7 -8.06 -13.28 4.00
CA ASP A 7 -7.51 -14.64 4.16
C ASP A 7 -7.33 -15.40 2.83
N LYS A 8 -8.02 -14.98 1.76
CA LYS A 8 -7.86 -15.56 0.43
C LYS A 8 -6.78 -14.87 -0.43
N ILE A 9 -6.21 -13.76 0.03
CA ILE A 9 -5.16 -13.07 -0.73
C ILE A 9 -3.82 -13.73 -0.46
N ASN A 10 -3.27 -14.37 -1.50
CA ASN A 10 -1.93 -14.96 -1.45
C ASN A 10 -0.87 -13.97 -1.94
N LEU A 11 0.27 -13.98 -1.26
CA LEU A 11 1.48 -13.30 -1.71
C LEU A 11 2.23 -14.23 -2.65
N SER A 12 2.68 -13.71 -3.78
CA SER A 12 3.62 -14.39 -4.67
C SER A 12 5.00 -14.50 -4.00
N ASN A 13 5.86 -15.39 -4.50
CA ASN A 13 7.24 -15.52 -4.01
C ASN A 13 8.01 -14.19 -4.11
N GLN A 14 7.77 -13.40 -5.16
CA GLN A 14 8.39 -12.08 -5.31
C GLN A 14 7.91 -11.09 -4.24
N GLU A 15 6.63 -11.11 -3.90
CA GLU A 15 6.08 -10.27 -2.83
C GLU A 15 6.58 -10.72 -1.45
N ILE A 16 6.70 -12.03 -1.21
CA ILE A 16 7.31 -12.56 0.02
C ILE A 16 8.76 -12.06 0.16
N SER A 17 9.54 -12.12 -0.93
CA SER A 17 10.91 -11.61 -0.93
C SER A 17 10.95 -10.09 -0.68
N ARG A 18 10.13 -9.31 -1.40
CA ARG A 18 10.04 -7.84 -1.28
C ARG A 18 9.62 -7.39 0.13
N TYR A 19 8.61 -8.04 0.71
CA TYR A 19 8.04 -7.66 2.01
C TYR A 19 8.61 -8.47 3.18
N SER A 20 9.69 -9.24 2.99
CA SER A 20 10.32 -10.08 4.01
C SER A 20 10.51 -9.39 5.36
N ARG A 21 10.95 -8.12 5.37
CA ARG A 21 11.10 -7.33 6.60
C ARG A 21 9.77 -7.00 7.29
N HIS A 22 8.68 -6.81 6.54
CA HIS A 22 7.35 -6.63 7.14
C HIS A 22 6.79 -7.94 7.68
N LEU A 23 7.06 -9.05 7.00
CA LEU A 23 6.55 -10.37 7.40
C LEU A 23 7.13 -10.87 8.72
N ILE A 24 8.33 -10.43 9.11
CA ILE A 24 8.95 -10.76 10.39
C ILE A 24 8.55 -9.81 11.53
N MET A 25 7.93 -8.66 11.25
CA MET A 25 7.49 -7.72 12.29
C MET A 25 6.23 -8.26 12.97
N PRO A 26 6.22 -8.43 14.31
CA PRO A 26 5.05 -8.94 15.04
C PRO A 26 3.76 -8.15 14.80
N GLU A 27 3.89 -6.83 14.57
CA GLU A 27 2.77 -5.91 14.39
C GLU A 27 2.12 -5.99 12.99
N VAL A 28 2.83 -6.58 12.01
CA VAL A 28 2.34 -6.71 10.63
C VAL A 28 2.15 -8.18 10.27
N GLY A 29 3.24 -8.96 10.24
CA GLY A 29 3.21 -10.36 9.86
C GLY A 29 2.57 -10.65 8.50
N MET A 30 2.27 -11.93 8.27
CA MET A 30 1.58 -12.37 7.05
C MET A 30 0.17 -11.78 6.93
N GLU A 31 -0.58 -11.72 8.03
CA GLU A 31 -1.96 -11.24 8.01
C GLU A 31 -2.03 -9.74 7.66
N GLY A 32 -1.18 -8.91 8.28
CA GLY A 32 -1.11 -7.48 7.99
C GLY A 32 -0.70 -7.20 6.56
N GLN A 33 0.28 -7.93 6.02
CA GLN A 33 0.69 -7.75 4.63
C GLN A 33 -0.42 -8.14 3.63
N ARG A 34 -1.22 -9.18 3.92
CA ARG A 34 -2.41 -9.52 3.11
C ARG A 34 -3.47 -8.44 3.21
N LYS A 35 -3.69 -7.85 4.39
CA LYS A 35 -4.61 -6.73 4.57
C LYS A 35 -4.18 -5.52 3.73
N LEU A 36 -2.90 -5.14 3.75
CA LEU A 36 -2.35 -4.08 2.90
C LEU A 36 -2.59 -4.39 1.41
N LYS A 37 -2.24 -5.60 0.95
CA LYS A 37 -2.48 -6.01 -0.43
C LYS A 37 -3.96 -6.01 -0.83
N SER A 38 -4.87 -6.28 0.10
CA SER A 38 -6.32 -6.22 -0.16
C SER A 38 -6.89 -4.79 -0.15
N ALA A 39 -6.16 -3.83 0.43
CA ALA A 39 -6.64 -2.48 0.64
C ALA A 39 -6.63 -1.64 -0.65
N ALA A 40 -7.55 -0.69 -0.69
CA ALA A 40 -7.59 0.37 -1.69
C ALA A 40 -7.61 1.73 -0.98
N VAL A 41 -6.75 2.65 -1.41
CA VAL A 41 -6.65 4.00 -0.85
C VAL A 41 -6.77 5.02 -1.97
N LEU A 42 -7.57 6.07 -1.76
CA LEU A 42 -7.67 7.22 -2.66
C LEU A 42 -6.95 8.40 -2.01
N LEU A 43 -5.97 8.98 -2.70
CA LEU A 43 -5.30 10.20 -2.30
C LEU A 43 -5.81 11.34 -3.18
N VAL A 44 -6.25 12.42 -2.54
CA VAL A 44 -6.64 13.67 -3.19
C VAL A 44 -5.56 14.70 -2.91
N GLY A 45 -4.86 15.11 -3.96
CA GLY A 45 -3.61 15.85 -3.93
C GLY A 45 -2.40 14.93 -4.03
N ALA A 46 -1.55 15.20 -5.01
CA ALA A 46 -0.26 14.55 -5.31
C ALA A 46 0.92 15.55 -5.24
N GLY A 47 0.74 16.68 -4.56
CA GLY A 47 1.79 17.65 -4.23
C GLY A 47 2.66 17.23 -3.03
N GLY A 48 3.17 18.21 -2.27
CA GLY A 48 4.20 17.99 -1.23
C GLY A 48 3.85 16.99 -0.12
N LEU A 49 2.56 16.78 0.17
CA LEU A 49 2.10 15.77 1.15
C LEU A 49 1.69 14.46 0.48
N GLY A 50 1.02 14.55 -0.67
CA GLY A 50 0.49 13.39 -1.38
C GLY A 50 1.57 12.52 -1.99
N ALA A 51 2.61 13.14 -2.57
CA ALA A 51 3.72 12.43 -3.19
C ALA A 51 4.47 11.49 -2.21
N PRO A 52 4.97 11.95 -1.04
CA PRO A 52 5.62 11.04 -0.10
C PRO A 52 4.65 10.00 0.48
N LEU A 53 3.39 10.36 0.73
CA LEU A 53 2.39 9.41 1.22
C LEU A 53 2.15 8.28 0.20
N ALA A 54 1.98 8.61 -1.08
CA ALA A 54 1.82 7.64 -2.16
C ALA A 54 3.02 6.70 -2.26
N MET A 55 4.24 7.25 -2.15
CA MET A 55 5.48 6.45 -2.15
C MET A 55 5.49 5.44 -1.01
N TYR A 56 5.16 5.85 0.21
CA TYR A 56 5.15 4.95 1.36
C TYR A 56 4.03 3.91 1.29
N LEU A 57 2.82 4.28 0.85
CA LEU A 57 1.71 3.32 0.68
C LEU A 57 2.04 2.28 -0.40
N ALA A 58 2.67 2.70 -1.51
CA ALA A 58 3.10 1.79 -2.57
C ALA A 58 4.20 0.85 -2.06
N ALA A 59 5.20 1.38 -1.35
CA ALA A 59 6.28 0.59 -0.76
C ALA A 59 5.78 -0.38 0.31
N ALA A 60 4.76 0.01 1.08
CA ALA A 60 4.10 -0.85 2.06
C ALA A 60 3.33 -2.01 1.41
N GLY A 61 2.99 -1.90 0.13
CA GLY A 61 2.29 -2.92 -0.63
C GLY A 61 0.76 -2.80 -0.58
N VAL A 62 0.24 -1.57 -0.50
CA VAL A 62 -1.20 -1.31 -0.70
C VAL A 62 -1.60 -1.76 -2.10
N GLY A 63 -2.65 -2.58 -2.20
CA GLY A 63 -3.02 -3.23 -3.47
C GLY A 63 -3.53 -2.30 -4.55
N ARG A 64 -4.23 -1.23 -4.17
CA ARG A 64 -4.70 -0.21 -5.11
C ARG A 64 -4.53 1.18 -4.51
N ILE A 65 -3.86 2.05 -5.25
CA ILE A 65 -3.71 3.46 -4.90
C ILE A 65 -4.30 4.28 -6.04
N GLY A 66 -5.39 4.98 -5.76
CA GLY A 66 -5.94 6.00 -6.65
C GLY A 66 -5.33 7.36 -6.30
N LEU A 67 -4.92 8.11 -7.31
CA LEU A 67 -4.42 9.48 -7.15
C LEU A 67 -5.34 10.41 -7.92
N VAL A 68 -5.77 11.50 -7.27
CA VAL A 68 -6.53 12.57 -7.89
C VAL A 68 -5.78 13.87 -7.63
N ASP A 69 -5.32 14.50 -8.70
CA ASP A 69 -4.76 15.85 -8.64
C ASP A 69 -5.29 16.62 -9.86
N PHE A 70 -5.55 17.90 -9.67
CA PHE A 70 -6.03 18.80 -10.72
C PHE A 70 -4.90 19.68 -11.28
N ASP A 71 -3.79 19.79 -10.56
CA ASP A 71 -2.65 20.60 -10.96
C ASP A 71 -1.66 19.82 -11.85
N VAL A 72 -0.80 20.58 -12.52
CA VAL A 72 0.32 20.07 -13.33
C VAL A 72 1.63 20.38 -12.62
N VAL A 73 2.63 19.50 -12.75
CA VAL A 73 3.96 19.73 -12.17
C VAL A 73 4.59 20.99 -12.76
N ASP A 74 5.10 21.86 -11.88
CA ASP A 74 5.84 23.07 -12.22
C ASP A 74 7.23 23.08 -11.55
N ALA A 75 8.16 23.86 -12.11
CA ALA A 75 9.53 23.99 -11.62
C ALA A 75 9.74 25.18 -10.68
N SER A 76 8.71 26.00 -10.48
CA SER A 76 8.68 27.22 -9.67
C SER A 76 9.13 27.05 -8.24
#